data_AF-A0A6I3JDD9-F1
#
_entry.id   AF-A0A6I3JDD9-F1
#
_cell.length_a   1.000
_cell.length_b   1.000
_cell.length_c   1.000
_cell.angle_alpha   90.00
_cell.angle_beta   90.00
_cell.angle_gamma   90.00
#
_symmetry.space_group_name_H-M   'P 1'
#
loop_
_entity.id
_entity.type
_entity.pdbx_description
1 polymer ?
#
loop_
_entity_poly.entity_id
_entity_poly.type
_entity_poly.pdbx_seq_one_letter_code
_entity_poly.pdbx_strand_id
1 'polypeptide(L)'
;MDGAGGSRYGDVAVIRALATRLREQAAEVAAEAERLVRLAEATGWTGRAADAMRERAHDGARGLRRTAGLHEDAAEALDRHAAEVERRLELVAGAERTFAALLDGARDRLGGLVDRLLDQVALPPPGHRDWLTFDLPRFLR
;
A
#
# COMPACT_ATOMS: atom_id res chain seq x y z
N MET A 1 -4.96 -7.50 26.92
CA MET A 1 -3.53 -7.56 26.58
C MET A 1 -3.45 -7.18 25.12
N ASP A 2 -3.05 -5.94 24.89
CA ASP A 2 -3.00 -5.33 23.57
C ASP A 2 -1.94 -6.01 22.72
N GLY A 3 -2.36 -6.59 21.60
CA GLY A 3 -1.49 -7.10 20.54
C GLY A 3 -0.78 -5.96 19.83
N ALA A 4 0.16 -5.33 20.52
CA ALA A 4 1.03 -4.27 20.02
C ALA A 4 2.14 -4.83 19.12
N GLY A 5 1.74 -5.47 18.01
CA GLY A 5 2.66 -5.98 16.98
C GLY A 5 2.40 -5.46 15.57
N GLY A 6 1.28 -4.77 15.31
CA GLY A 6 0.88 -4.32 13.96
C GLY A 6 1.32 -2.92 13.54
N SER A 7 1.99 -2.17 14.43
CA SER A 7 2.24 -0.74 14.21
C SER A 7 3.71 -0.46 13.89
N ARG A 8 4.02 -0.27 12.60
CA ARG A 8 4.70 0.93 12.06
C ARG A 8 5.23 0.82 10.62
N TYR A 9 5.23 -0.36 9.99
CA TYR A 9 5.63 -0.52 8.59
C TYR A 9 4.63 -1.47 7.90
N GLY A 10 3.52 -0.94 7.35
CA GLY A 10 2.60 -1.76 6.56
C GLY A 10 1.17 -1.87 7.06
N ASP A 11 0.62 -0.83 7.69
CA ASP A 11 -0.85 -0.74 7.74
C ASP A 11 -1.35 -0.43 6.33
N VAL A 12 -1.79 -1.48 5.65
CA VAL A 12 -2.26 -1.39 4.26
C VAL A 12 -3.45 -0.44 4.15
N ALA A 13 -4.30 -0.33 5.19
CA ALA A 13 -5.41 0.60 5.19
C ALA A 13 -4.91 2.06 5.18
N VAL A 14 -3.83 2.36 5.91
CA VAL A 14 -3.21 3.69 5.91
C VAL A 14 -2.59 4.02 4.54
N ILE A 15 -1.90 3.04 3.91
CA ILE A 15 -1.31 3.23 2.58
C ILE A 15 -2.40 3.51 1.54
N ARG A 16 -3.48 2.72 1.55
CA ARG A 16 -4.64 2.91 0.66
C ARG A 16 -5.35 4.23 0.92
N ALA A 17 -5.51 4.64 2.19
CA ALA A 17 -6.10 5.93 2.53
C ALA A 17 -5.27 7.11 1.99
N LEU A 18 -3.94 7.01 2.05
CA LEU A 18 -3.06 8.01 1.45
C LEU A 18 -3.18 8.04 -0.09
N ALA A 19 -3.27 6.88 -0.75
CA ALA A 19 -3.49 6.81 -2.19
C ALA A 19 -4.80 7.49 -2.60
N THR A 20 -5.90 7.23 -1.87
CA THR A 20 -7.18 7.91 -2.09
C THR A 20 -7.05 9.42 -1.98
N ARG A 21 -6.40 9.91 -0.92
CA ARG A 21 -6.18 11.35 -0.73
C ARG A 21 -5.38 11.99 -1.87
N LEU A 22 -4.36 11.30 -2.39
CA LEU A 22 -3.60 11.81 -3.53
C LEU A 22 -4.46 11.89 -4.80
N ARG A 23 -5.37 10.94 -5.03
CA ARG A 23 -6.32 10.98 -6.16
C ARG A 23 -7.32 12.13 -6.02
N GLU A 24 -7.81 12.39 -4.81
CA GLU A 24 -8.68 13.54 -4.53
C GLU A 24 -7.94 14.86 -4.84
N GLN A 25 -6.71 15.00 -4.37
CA GLN A 25 -5.87 16.17 -4.66
C GLN A 25 -5.58 16.32 -6.15
N ALA A 26 -5.33 15.23 -6.88
CA ALA A 26 -5.15 15.25 -8.33
C ALA A 26 -6.39 15.79 -9.03
N ALA A 27 -7.57 15.31 -8.66
CA ALA A 27 -8.85 15.73 -9.24
C ALA A 27 -9.12 17.23 -8.97
N GLU A 28 -8.85 17.71 -7.76
CA GLU A 28 -8.97 19.13 -7.41
C GLU A 28 -8.05 20.01 -8.27
N VAL A 29 -6.78 19.61 -8.42
CA VAL A 29 -5.79 20.36 -9.22
C VAL A 29 -6.16 20.35 -10.70
N ALA A 30 -6.63 19.22 -11.23
CA ALA A 30 -7.08 19.11 -12.62
C ALA A 30 -8.31 19.99 -12.87
N ALA A 31 -9.29 20.00 -11.96
CA ALA A 31 -10.47 20.85 -12.06
C ALA A 31 -10.11 22.34 -12.04
N GLU A 32 -9.12 22.74 -11.24
CA GLU A 32 -8.63 24.11 -11.22
C GLU A 32 -7.91 24.49 -12.52
N ALA A 33 -7.14 23.58 -13.11
CA ALA A 33 -6.53 23.79 -14.42
C ALA A 33 -7.58 24.05 -15.51
N GLU A 34 -8.68 23.29 -15.50
CA GLU A 34 -9.78 23.51 -16.42
C GLU A 34 -10.52 24.82 -16.15
N ARG A 35 -10.74 25.16 -14.87
CA ARG A 35 -11.37 26.44 -14.48
C ARG A 35 -10.54 27.61 -15.01
N LEU A 36 -9.23 27.58 -14.85
CA LEU A 36 -8.32 28.61 -15.34
C LEU A 36 -8.45 28.82 -16.85
N VAL A 37 -8.44 27.74 -17.63
CA VAL A 37 -8.62 27.83 -19.09
C VAL A 37 -10.00 28.38 -19.44
N ARG A 38 -11.07 27.87 -18.82
CA ARG A 38 -12.43 28.36 -19.09
C ARG A 38 -12.57 29.86 -18.79
N LEU A 39 -12.02 30.33 -17.67
CA LEU A 39 -12.07 31.74 -17.30
C LEU A 39 -11.26 32.62 -18.27
N ALA A 40 -10.08 32.15 -18.71
CA ALA A 40 -9.26 32.88 -19.67
C ALA A 40 -9.95 33.04 -21.04
N GLU A 41 -10.57 31.96 -21.54
CA GLU A 41 -11.29 31.97 -22.81
C GLU A 41 -12.61 32.75 -22.75
N ALA A 42 -13.24 32.86 -21.57
CA ALA A 42 -14.47 33.63 -21.39
C ALA A 42 -14.26 35.15 -21.35
N THR A 43 -13.01 35.64 -21.38
CA THR A 43 -12.73 37.08 -21.35
C THR A 43 -13.16 37.76 -22.66
N GLY A 44 -14.00 38.79 -22.55
CA GLY A 44 -14.56 39.49 -23.73
C GLY A 44 -13.62 40.51 -24.40
N TRP A 45 -12.44 40.76 -23.84
CA TRP A 45 -11.47 41.71 -24.39
C TRP A 45 -10.47 41.04 -25.36
N THR A 46 -10.01 41.82 -26.35
CA THR A 46 -9.18 41.33 -27.46
C THR A 46 -7.89 42.13 -27.62
N GLY A 47 -6.97 41.61 -28.43
CA GLY A 47 -5.67 42.20 -28.72
C GLY A 47 -4.51 41.52 -27.98
N ARG A 48 -3.28 42.01 -28.22
CA ARG A 48 -2.03 41.35 -27.79
C ARG A 48 -1.97 41.03 -26.29
N ALA A 49 -2.52 41.89 -25.44
CA ALA A 49 -2.53 41.65 -24.00
C ALA A 49 -3.47 40.49 -23.61
N ALA A 50 -4.62 40.37 -24.27
CA ALA A 50 -5.55 39.26 -24.07
C ALA A 50 -4.94 37.94 -24.58
N ASP A 51 -4.27 37.97 -25.73
CA ASP A 51 -3.58 36.79 -26.27
C ASP A 51 -2.47 36.29 -25.34
N ALA A 52 -1.63 37.21 -24.83
CA ALA A 52 -0.58 36.89 -23.86
C ALA A 52 -1.12 36.41 -22.50
N MET A 53 -2.33 36.83 -22.11
CA MET A 53 -2.99 36.30 -20.92
C MET A 53 -3.52 34.88 -21.17
N ARG A 54 -4.15 34.61 -22.32
CA ARG A 54 -4.61 33.26 -22.69
C ARG A 54 -3.46 32.28 -22.76
N GLU A 55 -2.37 32.65 -23.43
CA GLU A 55 -1.16 31.82 -23.52
C GLU A 55 -0.63 31.46 -22.13
N ARG A 56 -0.48 32.45 -21.23
CA ARG A 56 -0.05 32.21 -19.85
C ARG A 56 -1.02 31.34 -19.05
N ALA A 57 -2.32 31.48 -19.26
CA ALA A 57 -3.33 30.64 -18.61
C ALA A 57 -3.23 29.18 -19.09
N HIS A 58 -3.03 28.96 -20.39
CA HIS A 58 -2.78 27.63 -20.95
C HIS A 58 -1.49 27.02 -20.41
N ASP A 59 -0.42 27.80 -20.29
CA ASP A 59 0.86 27.35 -19.74
C ASP A 59 0.73 26.94 -18.27
N GLY A 60 0.06 27.78 -17.47
CA GLY A 60 -0.26 27.49 -16.07
C GLY A 60 -1.11 26.23 -15.94
N ALA A 61 -2.16 26.08 -16.75
CA ALA A 61 -3.01 24.90 -16.76
C ALA A 61 -2.23 23.63 -17.15
N ARG A 62 -1.28 23.70 -18.10
CA ARG A 62 -0.39 22.57 -18.39
C ARG A 62 0.49 22.22 -17.18
N GLY A 63 0.95 23.21 -16.42
CA GLY A 63 1.65 23.00 -15.15
C GLY A 63 0.81 22.25 -14.13
N LEU A 64 -0.41 22.73 -13.87
CA LEU A 64 -1.34 22.10 -12.93
C LEU A 64 -1.68 20.66 -13.32
N ARG A 65 -1.98 20.40 -14.60
CA ARG A 65 -2.26 19.03 -15.09
C ARG A 65 -1.07 18.09 -14.90
N ARG A 66 0.16 18.56 -15.08
CA ARG A 66 1.36 17.75 -14.78
C ARG A 66 1.43 17.40 -13.28
N THR A 67 1.17 18.36 -12.40
CA THR A 67 1.14 18.11 -10.95
C THR A 67 0.04 17.12 -10.56
N ALA A 68 -1.16 17.24 -11.15
CA ALA A 68 -2.23 16.27 -10.96
C ALA A 68 -1.79 14.86 -11.38
N GLY A 69 -1.16 14.72 -12.55
CA GLY A 69 -0.59 13.44 -13.01
C GLY A 69 0.45 12.86 -12.04
N LEU A 70 1.33 13.67 -11.47
CA LEU A 70 2.28 13.21 -10.45
C LEU A 70 1.59 12.68 -9.19
N HIS A 71 0.46 13.26 -8.78
CA HIS A 71 -0.34 12.75 -7.67
C HIS A 71 -1.02 11.42 -8.02
N GLU A 72 -1.52 11.26 -9.25
CA GLU A 72 -2.09 9.99 -9.73
C GLU A 72 -1.02 8.88 -9.79
N ASP A 73 0.16 9.18 -10.35
CA ASP A 73 1.29 8.24 -10.41
C ASP A 73 1.73 7.79 -9.01
N ALA A 74 1.80 8.74 -8.07
CA ALA A 74 2.14 8.45 -6.68
C ALA A 74 1.05 7.60 -6.00
N ALA A 75 -0.24 7.89 -6.23
CA ALA A 75 -1.33 7.07 -5.71
C ALA A 75 -1.26 5.64 -6.25
N GLU A 76 -1.02 5.46 -7.55
CA GLU A 76 -0.87 4.14 -8.16
C GLU A 76 0.33 3.38 -7.60
N ALA A 77 1.46 4.06 -7.37
CA ALA A 77 2.63 3.47 -6.73
C ALA A 77 2.33 2.97 -5.30
N LEU A 78 1.54 3.74 -4.53
CA LEU A 78 1.09 3.34 -3.20
C LEU A 78 0.13 2.14 -3.24
N ASP A 79 -0.81 2.11 -4.18
CA ASP A 79 -1.72 0.96 -4.36
C ASP A 79 -0.95 -0.32 -4.72
N ARG A 80 0.03 -0.23 -5.63
CA ARG A 80 0.92 -1.35 -5.95
C ARG A 80 1.72 -1.81 -4.73
N HIS A 81 2.19 -0.86 -3.91
CA HIS A 81 2.92 -1.19 -2.70
C HIS A 81 2.03 -1.87 -1.64
N ALA A 82 0.81 -1.36 -1.43
CA ALA A 82 -0.20 -1.97 -0.57
C ALA A 82 -0.48 -3.43 -0.98
N ALA A 83 -0.70 -3.69 -2.26
CA ALA A 83 -0.93 -5.04 -2.78
C ALA A 83 0.28 -5.97 -2.56
N GLU A 84 1.51 -5.46 -2.72
CA GLU A 84 2.73 -6.21 -2.44
C GLU A 84 2.85 -6.58 -0.96
N VAL A 85 2.52 -5.65 -0.04
CA VAL A 85 2.53 -5.90 1.39
C VAL A 85 1.49 -6.96 1.77
N GLU A 86 0.25 -6.84 1.26
CA GLU A 86 -0.80 -7.84 1.47
C GLU A 86 -0.36 -9.23 0.98
N ARG A 87 0.24 -9.31 -0.22
CA ARG A 87 0.75 -10.58 -0.75
C ARG A 87 1.79 -11.21 0.18
N ARG A 88 2.71 -10.41 0.73
CA ARG A 88 3.74 -10.92 1.65
C ARG A 88 3.14 -11.38 2.98
N LEU A 89 2.18 -10.64 3.51
CA LEU A 89 1.46 -11.01 4.73
C LEU A 89 0.68 -12.31 4.55
N GLU A 90 0.03 -12.51 3.39
CA GLU A 90 -0.67 -13.76 3.10
C GLU A 90 0.29 -14.96 2.99
N LEU A 91 1.50 -14.76 2.43
CA LEU A 91 2.52 -15.81 2.42
C LEU A 91 2.98 -16.19 3.84
N VAL A 92 3.16 -15.20 4.72
CA VAL A 92 3.47 -15.44 6.14
C VAL A 92 2.33 -16.20 6.82
N ALA A 93 1.09 -15.75 6.66
CA ALA A 93 -0.08 -16.42 7.23
C ALA A 93 -0.25 -17.85 6.68
N GLY A 94 0.06 -18.08 5.40
CA GLY A 94 0.08 -19.42 4.81
C GLY A 94 1.13 -20.34 5.42
N ALA A 95 2.33 -19.83 5.70
CA ALA A 95 3.38 -20.57 6.40
C ALA A 95 2.98 -20.91 7.84
N GLU A 96 2.40 -19.94 8.57
CA GLU A 96 1.87 -20.13 9.93
C GLU A 96 0.80 -21.22 9.98
N ARG A 97 -0.19 -21.17 9.08
CA ARG A 97 -1.26 -22.19 9.01
C ARG A 97 -0.72 -23.57 8.70
N THR A 98 0.26 -23.66 7.80
CA THR A 98 0.92 -24.92 7.44
C THR A 98 1.64 -25.51 8.65
N PHE A 99 2.38 -24.69 9.39
CA PHE A 99 3.05 -25.12 10.62
C PHE A 99 2.06 -25.57 11.69
N ALA A 100 0.99 -24.82 11.93
CA ALA A 100 -0.06 -25.19 12.88
C ALA A 100 -0.68 -26.56 12.54
N ALA A 101 -1.04 -26.79 11.27
CA ALA A 101 -1.59 -28.07 10.82
C ALA A 101 -0.61 -29.25 10.97
N LEU A 102 0.69 -29.02 10.74
CA LEU A 102 1.72 -30.03 10.97
C LEU A 102 1.86 -30.35 12.47
N LEU A 103 1.81 -29.34 13.33
CA LEU A 103 1.85 -29.54 14.78
C LEU A 103 0.63 -30.29 15.30
N ASP A 104 -0.57 -29.96 14.84
CA ASP A 104 -1.80 -30.66 15.24
C ASP A 104 -1.70 -32.15 14.87
N GLY A 105 -1.31 -32.46 13.63
CA GLY A 105 -1.10 -33.84 13.19
C GLY A 105 0.02 -34.58 13.96
N ALA A 106 1.05 -33.87 14.41
CA ALA A 106 2.11 -34.43 15.26
C ALA A 106 1.62 -34.71 16.68
N ARG A 107 0.87 -33.78 17.27
CA ARG A 107 0.29 -33.87 18.61
C ARG A 107 -0.66 -35.06 18.69
N ASP A 108 -1.47 -35.28 17.66
CA ASP A 108 -2.36 -36.44 17.56
C ASP A 108 -1.61 -37.78 17.56
N ARG A 109 -0.38 -37.83 17.02
CA ARG A 109 0.43 -39.05 16.91
C ARG A 109 1.36 -39.30 18.09
N LEU A 110 1.99 -38.25 18.61
CA LEU A 110 3.12 -38.33 19.54
C LEU A 110 2.83 -37.67 20.90
N GLY A 111 1.69 -36.97 21.03
CA GLY A 111 1.23 -36.36 22.28
C GLY A 111 2.27 -35.42 22.91
N GLY A 112 2.50 -35.58 24.22
CA GLY A 112 3.35 -34.69 25.02
C GLY A 112 4.84 -34.70 24.68
N LEU A 113 5.32 -35.57 23.78
CA LEU A 113 6.68 -35.48 23.25
C LEU A 113 6.86 -34.23 22.37
N VAL A 114 5.82 -33.84 21.62
CA VAL A 114 5.84 -32.66 20.75
C VAL A 114 5.92 -31.37 21.56
N ASP A 115 5.13 -31.26 22.63
CA ASP A 115 5.14 -30.09 23.52
C ASP A 115 6.55 -29.86 24.12
N ARG A 116 7.22 -30.94 24.55
CA ARG A 116 8.59 -30.87 25.10
C ARG A 116 9.66 -30.45 24.08
N LEU A 117 9.44 -30.74 22.80
CA LEU A 117 10.33 -30.31 21.72
C LEU A 117 10.08 -28.86 21.32
N LEU A 118 8.81 -28.43 21.32
CA LEU A 118 8.44 -27.04 21.02
C LEU A 118 9.04 -26.05 22.02
N ASP A 119 9.12 -26.42 23.30
CA ASP A 119 9.79 -25.61 24.33
C ASP A 119 11.28 -25.35 24.04
N GLN A 120 11.90 -26.14 23.16
CA GLN A 120 13.31 -26.00 22.77
C GLN A 120 13.52 -25.26 21.45
N VAL A 121 12.43 -24.97 20.72
CA VAL A 121 12.47 -24.32 19.40
C VAL A 121 12.05 -22.86 19.54
N ALA A 122 12.90 -21.94 19.07
CA ALA A 122 12.56 -20.52 18.99
C ALA A 122 11.61 -20.29 17.80
N LEU A 123 10.31 -20.23 18.06
CA LEU A 123 9.30 -19.96 17.03
C LEU A 123 9.32 -18.48 16.62
N PRO A 124 9.23 -18.19 15.31
CA PRO A 124 9.07 -16.81 14.85
C PRO A 124 7.80 -16.19 15.44
N PRO A 125 7.82 -14.90 15.82
CA PRO A 125 6.61 -14.21 16.24
C PRO A 125 5.55 -14.20 15.12
N PRO A 126 4.24 -14.19 15.47
CA PRO A 126 3.18 -14.07 14.47
C PRO A 126 3.35 -12.82 13.59
N GLY A 127 3.10 -12.97 12.29
CA GLY A 127 3.25 -11.93 11.28
C GLY A 127 4.69 -11.58 10.92
N HIS A 128 5.69 -12.23 11.52
CA HIS A 128 7.09 -11.93 11.27
C HIS A 128 7.60 -12.57 9.97
N ARG A 129 8.44 -11.85 9.21
CA ARG A 129 8.99 -12.34 7.92
C ARG A 129 9.77 -13.65 8.03
N ASP A 130 10.30 -13.95 9.21
CA ASP A 130 11.14 -15.13 9.44
C ASP A 130 10.36 -16.42 9.23
N TRP A 131 9.02 -16.40 9.28
CA TRP A 131 8.16 -17.51 8.85
C TRP A 131 8.41 -17.97 7.41
N LEU A 132 8.85 -17.07 6.52
CA LEU A 132 9.17 -17.41 5.13
C LEU A 132 10.46 -18.22 5.00
N THR A 133 11.33 -18.15 6.00
CA THR A 133 12.63 -18.84 6.02
C THR A 133 12.73 -19.88 7.14
N PHE A 134 11.67 -20.04 7.95
CA PHE A 134 11.64 -20.97 9.05
C PHE A 134 11.68 -22.38 8.49
N ASP A 135 12.81 -23.07 8.72
CA ASP A 135 12.99 -24.43 8.24
C ASP A 135 12.07 -25.31 9.07
N LEU A 136 10.96 -25.73 8.44
CA LEU A 136 10.01 -26.61 9.09
C LEU A 136 10.78 -27.86 9.51
N PRO A 137 10.81 -28.17 10.80
CA PRO A 137 11.14 -29.48 11.29
C PRO A 137 10.92 -30.65 10.33
N ARG A 138 11.97 -31.13 9.65
CA ARG A 138 11.89 -32.37 8.85
C ARG A 138 11.57 -33.61 9.69
N PHE A 139 11.53 -33.48 11.01
CA PHE A 139 11.39 -34.55 11.99
C PHE A 139 9.96 -35.12 12.16
N LEU A 140 8.99 -34.70 11.34
CA LEU A 140 7.62 -35.26 11.31
C LEU A 140 7.34 -36.20 10.12
N ARG A 141 8.38 -36.61 9.36
CA ARG A 141 8.28 -37.66 8.33
C ARG A 141 8.75 -39.01 8.89
#